data_AF-A0A6C2D2F7-F1
#
_entry.id   AF-A0A6C2D2F7-F1
#
_cell.length_a   1.000
_cell.length_b   1.000
_cell.length_c   1.000
_cell.angle_alpha   90.00
_cell.angle_beta   90.00
_cell.angle_gamma   90.00
#
_symmetry.space_group_name_H-M   'P 1'
#
loop_
_entity.id
_entity.type
_entity.pdbx_description
1 polymer ?
#
loop_
_entity_poly.entity_id
_entity_poly.type
_entity_poly.pdbx_seq_one_letter_code
_entity_poly.pdbx_strand_id
1 'polypeptide(L)'
;MALKTIRCAGVHGFLVHTWSCTPEGTFDVHTVGAGLRSWREAKGLTQKEAATQLSVPPRTYQDYERDLRSPGAEAMAGFVQAGINANWLLTGEGPMLLEELQPKPQPTKINADALAAILMGAMKALPKADTGAIADFAVKMYLDVLERGLITPDGVGKGDLGEVS
;
A
#
# COMPACT_ATOMS: atom_id res chain seq x y z
N MET A 1 46.37 -3.54 12.62
CA MET A 1 46.32 -3.59 14.09
C MET A 1 44.93 -4.10 14.45
N ALA A 2 44.82 -5.35 14.89
CA ALA A 2 43.55 -6.05 15.03
C ALA A 2 42.77 -5.51 16.25
N LEU A 3 41.58 -4.94 16.02
CA LEU A 3 40.66 -4.61 17.11
C LEU A 3 40.01 -5.91 17.61
N LYS A 4 40.31 -6.25 18.87
CA LYS A 4 39.65 -7.31 19.62
C LYS A 4 38.15 -7.04 19.71
N THR A 5 37.36 -7.98 19.21
CA THR A 5 35.93 -8.08 19.48
C THR A 5 35.71 -8.40 20.96
N ILE A 6 35.19 -7.43 21.71
CA ILE A 6 34.71 -7.65 23.08
C ILE A 6 33.30 -8.22 22.96
N ARG A 7 33.13 -9.50 23.30
CA ARG A 7 31.81 -10.13 23.49
C ARG A 7 31.32 -9.80 24.90
N CYS A 8 30.40 -8.86 25.04
CA CYS A 8 29.64 -8.70 26.27
C CYS A 8 28.46 -9.68 26.23
N ALA A 9 28.47 -10.67 27.13
CA ALA A 9 27.33 -11.53 27.39
C ALA A 9 26.36 -10.80 28.32
N GLY A 10 25.17 -10.47 27.83
CA GLY A 10 24.06 -9.97 28.62
C GLY A 10 22.79 -10.68 28.18
N VAL A 11 22.30 -11.57 29.05
CA VAL A 11 21.03 -12.28 28.85
C VAL A 11 19.92 -11.33 29.25
N HIS A 12 19.01 -10.94 28.35
CA HIS A 12 17.61 -10.61 28.64
C HIS A 12 16.78 -10.64 27.34
N GLY A 13 15.78 -11.53 27.28
CA GLY A 13 14.51 -11.27 26.60
C GLY A 13 14.43 -11.32 25.07
N PHE A 14 14.34 -12.54 24.51
CA PHE A 14 13.52 -12.98 23.38
C PHE A 14 12.85 -11.92 22.45
N LEU A 15 13.57 -11.42 21.44
CA LEU A 15 13.09 -11.10 20.07
C LEU A 15 14.27 -10.54 19.26
N VAL A 16 14.64 -11.21 18.17
CA VAL A 16 15.76 -10.81 17.29
C VAL A 16 15.35 -9.65 16.38
N HIS A 17 15.43 -8.43 16.90
CA HIS A 17 15.58 -7.24 16.06
C HIS A 17 17.06 -6.83 16.11
N THR A 18 17.71 -6.75 14.95
CA THR A 18 19.08 -6.24 14.84
C THR A 18 19.07 -4.74 15.16
N TRP A 19 19.29 -4.37 16.41
CA TRP A 19 19.54 -2.99 16.80
C TRP A 19 21.03 -2.70 16.67
N SER A 20 21.36 -1.79 15.76
CA SER A 20 22.69 -1.18 15.67
C SER A 20 22.80 -0.11 16.76
N CYS A 21 23.59 -0.36 17.80
CA CYS A 21 23.90 0.64 18.84
C CYS A 21 25.11 1.47 18.40
N THR A 22 24.90 2.75 18.08
CA THR A 22 25.98 3.75 17.96
C THR A 22 26.31 4.34 19.34
N PRO A 23 27.58 4.71 19.62
CA PRO A 23 28.05 4.99 20.98
C PRO A 23 27.85 6.45 21.42
N GLU A 24 26.76 7.12 21.01
CA GLU A 24 26.33 8.40 21.58
C GLU A 24 24.81 8.43 21.60
N GLY A 25 24.22 8.47 22.79
CA GLY A 25 22.78 8.38 23.01
C GLY A 25 22.02 9.62 22.55
N THR A 26 21.82 9.75 21.24
CA THR A 26 20.78 10.61 20.66
C THR A 26 19.62 9.70 20.26
N PHE A 27 18.46 9.87 20.90
CA PHE A 27 17.22 9.34 20.34
C PHE A 27 17.04 10.01 18.97
N ASP A 28 17.02 9.24 17.89
CA ASP A 28 16.67 9.75 16.56
C ASP A 28 15.19 10.17 16.58
N VAL A 29 14.94 11.41 17.01
CA VAL A 29 13.60 12.00 17.00
C VAL A 29 13.26 12.26 15.53
N HIS A 30 12.24 11.58 15.01
CA HIS A 30 11.72 11.86 13.69
C HIS A 30 11.17 13.28 13.65
N THR A 31 11.76 14.15 12.82
CA THR A 31 11.27 15.50 12.58
C THR A 31 10.59 15.59 11.22
N VAL A 32 9.70 16.57 11.08
CA VAL A 32 9.05 16.85 9.79
C VAL A 32 10.09 17.26 8.74
N GLY A 33 11.13 18.00 9.13
CA GLY A 33 12.23 18.34 8.24
C GLY A 33 13.01 17.13 7.75
N ALA A 34 13.29 16.17 8.63
CA ALA A 34 13.89 14.90 8.26
C ALA A 34 12.99 14.09 7.32
N GLY A 35 11.69 14.00 7.60
CA GLY A 35 10.73 13.32 6.72
C GLY A 35 10.62 13.95 5.33
N LEU A 36 10.56 15.28 5.23
CA LEU A 36 10.56 15.98 3.92
C LEU A 36 11.83 15.71 3.12
N ARG A 37 12.98 15.69 3.80
CA ARG A 37 14.27 15.33 3.18
C ARG A 37 14.23 13.89 2.66
N SER A 38 13.78 12.94 3.47
CA SER A 38 13.66 11.53 3.07
C SER A 38 12.72 11.34 1.88
N TRP A 39 11.57 12.04 1.86
CA TRP A 39 10.67 12.02 0.71
C TRP A 39 11.31 12.57 -0.55
N ARG A 40 12.00 13.73 -0.44
CA ARG A 40 12.69 14.36 -1.56
C ARG A 40 13.77 13.45 -2.14
N GLU A 41 14.59 12.86 -1.29
CA GLU A 41 15.66 11.93 -1.68
C GLU A 41 15.11 10.66 -2.32
N ALA A 42 14.01 10.10 -1.78
CA ALA A 42 13.34 8.95 -2.37
C ALA A 42 12.76 9.25 -3.76
N LYS A 43 12.33 10.50 -4.02
CA LYS A 43 11.87 10.94 -5.33
C LYS A 43 13.01 11.41 -6.26
N GLY A 44 14.25 11.47 -5.79
CA GLY A 44 15.41 11.92 -6.57
C GLY A 44 15.39 13.41 -6.93
N LEU A 45 14.70 14.23 -6.11
CA LEU A 45 14.47 15.65 -6.39
C LEU A 45 15.51 16.55 -5.71
N THR A 46 15.82 17.68 -6.34
CA THR A 46 16.50 18.81 -5.70
C THR A 46 15.53 19.55 -4.77
N GLN A 47 16.05 20.34 -3.82
CA GLN A 47 15.20 21.15 -2.92
C GLN A 47 14.30 22.14 -3.69
N LYS A 48 14.77 22.64 -4.83
CA LYS A 48 14.00 23.56 -5.67
C LYS A 48 12.83 22.84 -6.36
N GLU A 49 13.07 21.64 -6.90
CA GLU A 49 12.04 20.84 -7.56
C GLU A 49 10.99 20.36 -6.55
N ALA A 50 11.42 19.91 -5.37
CA ALA A 50 10.53 19.56 -4.27
C ALA A 50 9.64 20.74 -3.84
N ALA A 51 10.22 21.93 -3.68
CA ALA A 51 9.46 23.14 -3.36
C ALA A 51 8.41 23.46 -4.43
N THR A 52 8.77 23.36 -5.72
CA THR A 52 7.83 23.53 -6.83
C THR A 52 6.72 22.49 -6.81
N GLN A 53 7.04 21.21 -6.60
CA GLN A 53 6.05 20.13 -6.56
C GLN A 53 5.06 20.27 -5.41
N LEU A 54 5.52 20.76 -4.26
CA LEU A 54 4.69 21.00 -3.08
C LEU A 54 4.02 22.38 -3.08
N SER A 55 4.23 23.19 -4.14
CA SER A 55 3.72 24.57 -4.24
C SER A 55 4.15 25.47 -3.06
N VAL A 56 5.37 25.27 -2.55
CA VAL A 56 5.95 26.04 -1.44
C VAL A 56 7.11 26.90 -1.97
N PRO A 57 7.31 28.14 -1.47
CA PRO A 57 8.50 28.92 -1.83
C PRO A 57 9.80 28.18 -1.47
N PRO A 58 10.84 28.18 -2.33
CA PRO A 58 12.06 27.40 -2.10
C PRO A 58 12.75 27.66 -0.75
N ARG A 59 12.74 28.92 -0.30
CA ARG A 59 13.29 29.28 1.03
C ARG A 59 12.50 28.65 2.16
N THR A 60 11.17 28.70 2.08
CA THR A 60 10.27 28.10 3.08
C THR A 60 10.47 26.58 3.15
N TYR A 61 10.61 25.92 2.00
CA TYR A 61 10.90 24.49 1.94
C TYR A 61 12.26 24.14 2.59
N GLN A 62 13.31 24.93 2.31
CA GLN A 62 14.62 24.78 2.96
C GLN A 62 14.56 24.98 4.48
N ASP A 63 13.77 25.96 4.94
CA ASP A 63 13.57 26.19 6.38
C ASP A 63 12.83 25.03 7.04
N TYR A 64 11.91 24.37 6.33
CA TYR A 64 11.26 23.14 6.79
C TYR A 64 12.26 21.99 6.91
N GLU A 65 13.08 21.69 5.89
CA GLU A 65 14.07 20.60 5.94
C GLU A 65 15.16 20.77 7.00
N ARG A 66 15.37 22.00 7.46
CA ARG A 66 16.35 22.35 8.50
C ARG A 66 15.73 22.47 9.88
N ASP A 67 14.43 22.17 10.01
CA ASP A 67 13.65 22.33 11.23
C ASP A 67 13.71 23.76 11.82
N LEU A 68 13.97 24.77 10.97
CA LEU A 68 13.95 26.19 11.35
C LEU A 68 12.53 26.74 11.41
N ARG A 69 11.60 26.08 10.71
CA ARG A 69 10.19 26.43 10.67
C ARG A 69 9.37 25.15 10.59
N SER A 70 8.26 25.09 11.32
CA SER A 70 7.28 24.02 11.16
C SER A 70 6.25 24.37 10.08
N PRO A 71 5.85 23.42 9.22
CA PRO A 71 4.77 23.63 8.27
C PRO A 71 3.44 23.82 8.99
N GLY A 72 2.67 24.83 8.55
CA GLY A 72 1.30 25.05 9.03
C GLY A 72 0.28 24.14 8.34
N ALA A 73 -0.99 24.24 8.73
CA ALA A 73 -2.08 23.42 8.19
C ALA A 73 -2.22 23.50 6.67
N GLU A 74 -2.07 24.69 6.07
CA GLU A 74 -2.13 24.88 4.62
C GLU A 74 -1.01 24.13 3.88
N ALA A 75 0.22 24.19 4.41
CA ALA A 75 1.35 23.47 3.83
C ALA A 75 1.16 21.96 3.96
N MET A 76 0.68 21.49 5.12
CA MET A 76 0.36 20.07 5.33
C MET A 76 -0.72 19.57 4.37
N ALA A 77 -1.76 20.37 4.11
CA ALA A 77 -2.77 20.03 3.11
C ALA A 77 -2.16 19.89 1.71
N GLY A 78 -1.25 20.79 1.32
CA GLY A 78 -0.50 20.69 0.08
C GLY A 78 0.36 19.41 -0.01
N PHE A 79 0.99 18.99 1.09
CA PHE A 79 1.80 17.77 1.13
C PHE A 79 0.95 16.51 0.93
N VAL A 80 -0.21 16.46 1.60
CA VAL A 80 -1.18 15.37 1.45
C VAL A 80 -1.73 15.33 0.03
N GLN A 81 -2.03 16.48 -0.58
CA GLN A 81 -2.46 16.57 -1.98
C GLN A 81 -1.37 16.10 -2.95
N ALA A 82 -0.09 16.32 -2.62
CA ALA A 82 1.04 15.78 -3.37
C ALA A 82 1.28 14.27 -3.16
N GLY A 83 0.44 13.60 -2.38
CA GLY A 83 0.48 12.16 -2.15
C GLY A 83 1.30 11.73 -0.94
N ILE A 84 1.82 12.65 -0.13
CA ILE A 84 2.58 12.34 1.08
C ILE A 84 1.63 11.90 2.19
N ASN A 85 1.94 10.78 2.84
CA ASN A 85 1.22 10.36 4.04
C ASN A 85 1.60 11.23 5.24
N ALA A 86 0.65 12.01 5.75
CA ALA A 86 0.87 12.90 6.90
C ALA A 86 1.25 12.14 8.19
N ASN A 87 0.75 10.92 8.40
CA ASN A 87 1.13 10.13 9.58
C ASN A 87 2.62 9.83 9.55
N TRP A 88 3.09 9.27 8.43
CA TRP A 88 4.50 8.99 8.21
C TRP A 88 5.35 10.25 8.32
N LEU A 89 4.90 11.37 7.73
CA LEU A 89 5.66 12.62 7.79
C LEU A 89 5.80 13.19 9.22
N LEU A 90 4.84 12.93 10.10
CA LEU A 90 4.85 13.44 11.47
C LEU A 90 5.52 12.48 12.45
N THR A 91 5.36 11.17 12.28
CA THR A 91 5.76 10.16 13.27
C THR A 91 6.88 9.24 12.79
N GLY A 92 7.14 9.19 11.49
CA GLY A 92 8.01 8.19 10.86
C GLY A 92 7.34 6.82 10.70
N GLU A 93 6.08 6.67 11.10
CA GLU A 93 5.39 5.38 11.07
C GLU A 93 4.49 5.20 9.84
N GLY A 94 4.51 3.98 9.29
CA GLY A 94 3.71 3.61 8.13
C GLY A 94 4.37 3.95 6.79
N PRO A 95 3.64 3.83 5.68
CA PRO A 95 4.18 4.11 4.36
C PRO A 95 4.35 5.60 4.10
N MET A 96 5.34 5.96 3.30
CA MET A 96 5.65 7.34 2.92
C MET A 96 4.54 7.97 2.07
N LEU A 97 3.93 7.18 1.18
CA LEU A 97 2.95 7.66 0.20
C LEU A 97 1.56 7.13 0.53
N LEU A 98 0.53 7.95 0.27
CA LEU A 98 -0.87 7.57 0.49
C LEU A 98 -1.31 6.41 -0.40
N GLU A 99 -0.74 6.26 -1.59
CA GLU A 99 -1.06 5.18 -2.52
C GLU A 99 -0.71 3.79 -1.94
N GLU A 100 0.31 3.73 -1.07
CA GLU A 100 0.75 2.50 -0.43
C GLU A 100 -0.16 2.08 0.74
N LEU A 101 -1.03 2.98 1.22
CA LEU A 101 -2.06 2.64 2.21
C LEU A 101 -3.21 1.85 1.59
N GLN A 102 -3.38 1.91 0.27
CA GLN A 102 -4.43 1.12 -0.36
C GLN A 102 -4.11 -0.36 -0.21
N PRO A 103 -5.07 -1.19 0.27
CA PRO A 103 -4.87 -2.63 0.24
C PRO A 103 -4.63 -3.00 -1.21
N LYS A 104 -3.43 -3.52 -1.51
CA LYS A 104 -3.12 -4.04 -2.85
C LYS A 104 -4.27 -4.96 -3.26
N PRO A 105 -4.80 -4.84 -4.49
CA PRO A 105 -5.86 -5.71 -4.97
C PRO A 105 -5.44 -7.15 -4.70
N GLN A 106 -6.05 -7.77 -3.70
CA GLN A 106 -5.76 -9.16 -3.41
C GLN A 106 -6.36 -9.94 -4.57
N PRO A 107 -5.62 -10.90 -5.16
CA PRO A 107 -6.17 -11.72 -6.23
C PRO A 107 -7.48 -12.33 -5.73
N THR A 108 -8.59 -11.96 -6.38
CA THR A 108 -9.91 -12.46 -6.00
C THR A 108 -9.88 -13.97 -6.09
N LYS A 109 -10.07 -14.65 -4.96
CA LYS A 109 -10.15 -16.11 -4.94
C LYS A 109 -11.30 -16.54 -5.86
N ILE A 110 -11.00 -17.35 -6.87
CA ILE A 110 -11.99 -17.89 -7.80
C ILE A 110 -12.55 -19.18 -7.19
N ASN A 111 -13.87 -19.28 -7.13
CA ASN A 111 -14.54 -20.53 -6.80
C ASN A 111 -14.42 -21.48 -7.99
N ALA A 112 -13.37 -22.31 -7.98
CA ALA A 112 -13.03 -23.21 -9.07
C ALA A 112 -14.16 -24.22 -9.35
N ASP A 113 -14.84 -24.69 -8.32
CA ASP A 113 -15.94 -25.66 -8.45
C ASP A 113 -17.15 -25.04 -9.18
N ALA A 114 -17.51 -23.81 -8.81
CA ALA A 114 -18.58 -23.07 -9.48
C ALA A 114 -18.21 -22.77 -10.95
N LEU A 115 -16.98 -22.32 -11.20
CA LEU A 115 -16.52 -22.04 -12.56
C LEU A 115 -16.50 -23.32 -13.42
N ALA A 116 -16.05 -24.44 -12.87
CA ALA A 116 -16.06 -25.73 -13.56
C ALA A 116 -17.49 -26.18 -13.90
N ALA A 117 -18.45 -26.01 -12.97
CA ALA A 117 -19.85 -26.32 -13.23
C ALA A 117 -20.44 -25.45 -14.36
N ILE A 118 -20.12 -24.16 -14.38
CA ILE A 118 -20.54 -23.23 -15.44
C ILE A 118 -19.91 -23.63 -16.77
N LEU A 119 -18.61 -23.93 -16.81
CA LEU A 119 -17.92 -24.36 -18.03
C LEU A 119 -18.50 -25.67 -18.58
N MET A 120 -18.76 -26.66 -17.73
CA MET A 120 -19.40 -27.91 -18.15
C MET A 120 -20.78 -27.66 -18.76
N GLY A 121 -21.59 -26.78 -18.14
CA GLY A 121 -22.88 -26.38 -18.67
C GLY A 121 -22.75 -25.66 -20.01
N ALA A 122 -21.82 -24.72 -20.12
CA ALA A 122 -21.57 -23.93 -21.33
C ALA A 122 -21.14 -24.82 -22.50
N MET A 123 -20.17 -25.72 -22.30
CA MET A 123 -19.72 -26.66 -23.34
C MET A 123 -20.85 -27.58 -23.83
N LYS A 124 -21.75 -27.99 -22.93
CA LYS A 124 -22.91 -28.81 -23.28
C LYS A 124 -23.97 -28.01 -24.05
N ALA A 125 -24.23 -26.77 -23.64
CA ALA A 125 -25.23 -25.90 -24.27
C ALA A 125 -24.79 -25.36 -25.63
N LEU A 126 -23.47 -25.18 -25.82
CA LEU A 126 -22.87 -24.56 -27.01
C LEU A 126 -21.88 -25.52 -27.70
N PRO A 127 -22.32 -26.68 -28.21
CA PRO A 127 -21.43 -27.74 -28.70
C PRO A 127 -20.66 -27.39 -29.99
N LYS A 128 -21.02 -26.30 -30.67
CA LYS A 128 -20.40 -25.84 -31.92
C LYS A 128 -19.67 -24.50 -31.78
N ALA A 129 -19.73 -23.89 -30.60
CA ALA A 129 -19.05 -22.64 -30.35
C ALA A 129 -17.54 -22.89 -30.25
N ASP A 130 -16.74 -21.89 -30.64
CA ASP A 130 -15.32 -21.91 -30.39
C ASP A 130 -15.01 -21.70 -28.89
N THR A 131 -13.78 -22.03 -28.50
CA THR A 131 -13.34 -21.94 -27.10
C THR A 131 -13.45 -20.54 -26.52
N GLY A 132 -13.23 -19.49 -27.33
CA GLY A 132 -13.33 -18.11 -26.88
C GLY A 132 -14.76 -17.75 -26.51
N ALA A 133 -15.72 -18.07 -27.39
CA ALA A 133 -17.15 -17.84 -27.12
C ALA A 133 -17.66 -18.61 -25.88
N ILE A 134 -17.18 -19.84 -25.64
CA ILE A 134 -17.51 -20.61 -24.44
C ILE A 134 -16.93 -19.94 -23.18
N ALA A 135 -15.68 -19.46 -23.25
CA ALA A 135 -15.03 -18.78 -22.14
C ALA A 135 -15.74 -17.45 -21.81
N ASP A 136 -16.06 -16.64 -22.79
CA ASP A 136 -16.77 -15.37 -22.61
C ASP A 136 -18.14 -15.59 -21.95
N PHE A 137 -18.89 -16.59 -22.41
CA PHE A 137 -20.15 -16.96 -21.80
C PHE A 137 -19.97 -17.42 -20.34
N ALA A 138 -18.98 -18.28 -20.08
CA ALA A 138 -18.72 -18.79 -18.73
C ALA A 138 -18.30 -17.67 -17.77
N VAL A 139 -17.46 -16.73 -18.21
CA VAL A 139 -17.06 -15.56 -17.42
C VAL A 139 -18.27 -14.67 -17.13
N LYS A 140 -19.08 -14.36 -18.15
CA LYS A 140 -20.29 -13.55 -17.97
C LYS A 140 -21.25 -14.18 -16.97
N MET A 141 -21.48 -15.50 -17.08
CA MET A 141 -22.31 -16.23 -16.14
C MET A 141 -21.72 -16.24 -14.73
N TYR A 142 -20.41 -16.50 -14.60
CA TYR A 142 -19.72 -16.52 -13.31
C TYR A 142 -19.85 -15.17 -12.59
N LEU A 143 -19.70 -14.06 -13.31
CA LEU A 143 -19.85 -12.72 -12.75
C LEU A 143 -21.30 -12.43 -12.34
N ASP A 144 -22.29 -12.79 -13.16
CA ASP A 144 -23.72 -12.61 -12.82
C ASP A 144 -24.12 -13.41 -11.57
N VAL A 145 -23.69 -14.67 -11.44
CA VAL A 145 -24.01 -15.48 -10.25
C VAL A 145 -23.27 -15.00 -8.99
N LEU A 146 -22.09 -14.39 -9.15
CA LEU A 146 -21.35 -13.75 -8.05
C LEU A 146 -22.08 -12.47 -7.59
N GLU A 147 -22.53 -11.65 -8.54
CA GLU A 147 -23.29 -10.42 -8.27
C GLU A 147 -24.60 -10.69 -7.55
N ARG A 148 -25.31 -11.77 -7.93
CA ARG A 148 -26.53 -12.23 -7.25
C ARG A 148 -26.27 -12.94 -5.92
N GLY A 149 -25.01 -13.05 -5.50
CA GLY A 149 -24.63 -13.74 -4.27
C GLY A 149 -25.01 -15.22 -4.24
N LEU A 150 -25.19 -15.86 -5.40
CA LEU A 150 -25.45 -17.31 -5.53
C LEU A 150 -24.17 -18.12 -5.30
N ILE A 151 -23.02 -17.52 -5.55
CA ILE A 151 -21.70 -18.07 -5.22
C ILE A 151 -20.87 -17.03 -4.49
N THR A 152 -19.90 -17.51 -3.73
CA THR A 152 -18.84 -16.71 -3.12
C THR A 152 -17.49 -17.31 -3.52
N PRO A 153 -16.37 -16.58 -3.33
CA PRO A 153 -15.02 -17.13 -3.46
C PRO A 153 -14.77 -18.43 -2.66
N ASP A 154 -15.55 -18.66 -1.60
CA ASP A 154 -15.37 -19.76 -0.66
C ASP A 154 -16.41 -20.89 -0.80
N GLY A 155 -17.42 -20.75 -1.66
CA GLY A 155 -18.44 -21.79 -1.83
C GLY A 155 -19.78 -21.26 -2.34
N VAL A 156 -20.86 -21.96 -2.00
CA VAL A 156 -22.22 -21.59 -2.37
C VAL A 156 -22.67 -20.37 -1.56
N GLY A 157 -23.19 -19.36 -2.24
CA GLY A 157 -23.73 -18.17 -1.61
C GLY A 157 -25.18 -18.36 -1.17
N LYS A 158 -25.67 -17.47 -0.30
CA LYS A 158 -27.04 -17.55 0.22
C LYS A 158 -28.11 -17.15 -0.82
N GLY A 159 -27.68 -16.50 -1.91
CA GLY A 159 -28.53 -16.00 -2.96
C GLY A 159 -29.38 -14.80 -2.52
N ASP A 160 -29.32 -13.73 -3.30
CA ASP A 160 -30.36 -12.71 -3.30
C ASP A 160 -30.89 -12.64 -4.74
N LEU A 161 -32.03 -13.28 -4.97
CA LEU A 161 -32.62 -13.35 -6.31
C LEU A 161 -33.26 -12.02 -6.74
N GLY A 162 -33.31 -11.02 -5.85
CA GLY A 162 -34.12 -9.83 -6.04
C GLY A 162 -35.61 -10.17 -6.14
N GLU A 163 -36.49 -9.25 -5.75
CA GLU A 163 -37.91 -9.39 -6.11
C GLU A 163 -38.04 -9.22 -7.63
N VAL A 164 -38.26 -10.35 -8.32
CA VAL A 164 -38.70 -10.37 -9.72
C VAL A 164 -40.03 -9.62 -9.80
N SER A 165 -39.96 -8.36 -10.22
CA SER A 165 -41.12 -7.49 -10.51
C SER A 165 -41.59 -7.69 -11.95
#